data_AF-Q9BNJ0-F1
#
_entry.id   AF-Q9BNJ0-F1
#
_cell.length_a   1.000
_cell.length_b   1.000
_cell.length_c   1.000
_cell.angle_alpha   90.00
_cell.angle_beta   90.00
_cell.angle_gamma   90.00
#
_symmetry.space_group_name_H-M   'P 1'
#
loop_
_entity.id
_entity.type
_entity.pdbx_description
1 polymer ?
#
loop_
_entity_poly.entity_id
_entity_poly.type
_entity_poly.pdbx_seq_one_letter_code
_entity_poly.pdbx_strand_id
1 'polypeptide(L)'
;RRLIKAMESVMVAYDGTIRNSVGQLIQLRYGEDGLDGGAVELQNLPNLKPSNTAFEKKFRFDVSNERQLRRVFNEDIVKELIGSAHAVSELEKEWDLLKRERDILRSIFPKGDNKVVLPCNLQR
;
A
#
# COMPACT_ATOMS: atom_id res chain seq x y z
N ARG A 1 -34.66 -14.45 -3.38
CA ARG A 1 -35.48 -13.59 -4.27
C ARG A 1 -35.51 -12.12 -3.83
N ARG A 2 -35.75 -11.78 -2.55
CA ARG A 2 -35.86 -10.38 -2.09
C ARG A 2 -34.63 -9.52 -2.38
N LEU A 3 -33.42 -10.00 -2.08
CA LEU A 3 -32.17 -9.26 -2.35
C LEU A 3 -31.94 -8.99 -3.84
N ILE A 4 -32.19 -10.00 -4.69
CA ILE A 4 -32.06 -9.87 -6.15
C ILE A 4 -32.99 -8.77 -6.65
N LYS A 5 -34.27 -8.79 -6.24
CA LYS A 5 -35.24 -7.76 -6.66
C LYS A 5 -34.91 -6.35 -6.18
N ALA A 6 -34.20 -6.20 -5.06
CA ALA A 6 -33.77 -4.91 -4.57
C ALA A 6 -32.54 -4.37 -5.32
N MET A 7 -31.68 -5.24 -5.87
CA MET A 7 -30.38 -4.87 -6.45
C MET A 7 -30.30 -5.09 -7.97
N GLU A 8 -31.32 -5.64 -8.63
CA GLU A 8 -31.28 -5.99 -10.06
C GLU A 8 -31.14 -4.78 -10.99
N SER A 9 -31.51 -3.58 -10.52
CA SER A 9 -31.41 -2.34 -11.31
C SER A 9 -30.10 -1.58 -11.12
N VAL A 10 -29.22 -2.06 -10.24
CA VAL A 10 -27.96 -1.39 -9.91
C VAL A 10 -26.89 -1.81 -10.91
N MET A 11 -26.22 -0.83 -11.51
CA MET A 11 -25.16 -1.07 -12.49
C MET A 11 -24.01 -0.07 -12.36
N VAL A 12 -22.84 -0.45 -12.85
CA VAL A 12 -21.68 0.43 -12.98
C VAL A 12 -21.83 1.23 -14.28
N ALA A 13 -21.80 2.56 -14.18
CA ALA A 13 -21.84 3.46 -15.32
C ALA A 13 -20.42 3.71 -15.88
N TYR A 14 -20.33 4.22 -17.12
CA TYR A 14 -19.05 4.48 -17.78
C TYR A 14 -18.16 5.52 -17.09
N ASP A 15 -18.73 6.36 -16.22
CA ASP A 15 -17.99 7.31 -15.38
C ASP A 15 -17.38 6.65 -14.11
N GLY A 16 -17.59 5.34 -13.92
CA GLY A 16 -17.13 4.58 -12.76
C GLY A 16 -18.04 4.70 -11.53
N THR A 17 -19.15 5.43 -11.63
CA THR A 17 -20.15 5.54 -10.55
C THR A 17 -21.13 4.38 -10.60
N ILE A 18 -21.76 4.07 -9.46
CA ILE A 18 -22.83 3.07 -9.39
C ILE A 18 -24.17 3.78 -9.27
N ARG A 19 -25.07 3.45 -10.19
CA ARG A 19 -26.40 4.07 -10.27
C ARG A 19 -27.49 3.01 -10.40
N ASN A 20 -28.69 3.36 -9.96
CA ASN A 20 -29.89 2.56 -10.24
C ASN A 20 -30.51 2.94 -11.59
N SER A 21 -31.60 2.25 -11.97
CA SER A 21 -32.33 2.52 -13.22
C SER A 21 -32.95 3.92 -13.33
N VAL A 22 -33.14 4.62 -12.21
CA VAL A 22 -33.66 6.01 -12.17
C VAL A 22 -32.52 7.04 -12.25
N GLY A 23 -31.26 6.59 -12.29
CA GLY A 23 -30.07 7.44 -12.36
C GLY A 23 -29.63 8.00 -11.01
N GLN A 24 -30.18 7.51 -9.89
CA GLN A 24 -29.75 7.91 -8.55
C GLN A 24 -28.38 7.28 -8.23
N LEU A 25 -27.48 8.10 -7.68
CA LEU A 25 -26.14 7.71 -7.27
C LEU A 25 -26.19 6.89 -5.97
N ILE A 26 -25.56 5.71 -5.99
CA ILE A 26 -25.43 4.83 -4.81
C ILE A 26 -24.00 4.88 -4.27
N GLN A 27 -23.00 4.76 -5.14
CA GLN A 27 -21.58 4.85 -4.78
C GLN A 27 -20.82 5.67 -5.83
N LEU A 28 -19.82 6.42 -5.38
CA LEU A 28 -18.93 7.20 -6.25
C LEU A 28 -17.97 6.30 -7.06
N ARG A 29 -17.55 5.19 -6.46
CA ARG A 29 -16.71 4.15 -7.08
C ARG A 29 -17.16 2.78 -6.59
N TYR A 30 -17.13 1.79 -7.48
CA TYR A 30 -17.44 0.40 -7.15
C TYR A 30 -16.53 -0.13 -6.05
N GLY A 31 -17.09 -0.54 -4.92
CA GLY A 31 -16.28 -1.05 -3.80
C GLY A 31 -15.36 0.00 -3.16
N GLU A 32 -15.64 1.29 -3.37
CA GLU A 32 -14.83 2.45 -2.93
C GLU A 32 -13.44 2.57 -3.60
N ASP A 33 -12.97 1.53 -4.29
CA ASP A 33 -11.68 1.49 -5.01
C ASP A 33 -11.83 1.44 -6.55
N GLY A 34 -12.99 1.03 -7.04
CA GLY A 34 -13.29 0.86 -8.47
C GLY A 34 -12.73 -0.44 -9.06
N LEU A 35 -12.37 -1.43 -8.24
CA LEU A 35 -11.70 -2.64 -8.69
C LEU A 35 -12.65 -3.83 -8.85
N ASP A 36 -12.33 -4.72 -9.78
CA ASP A 36 -13.09 -5.96 -9.96
C ASP A 36 -12.76 -6.96 -8.84
N GLY A 37 -13.81 -7.52 -8.21
CA GLY A 37 -13.69 -8.53 -7.16
C GLY A 37 -13.08 -9.86 -7.66
N GLY A 38 -13.05 -10.10 -8.96
CA GLY A 38 -12.36 -11.25 -9.56
C GLY A 38 -10.83 -11.08 -9.64
N ALA A 39 -10.32 -9.84 -9.56
CA ALA A 39 -8.91 -9.51 -9.77
C ALA A 39 -8.14 -9.18 -8.47
N VAL A 40 -8.76 -9.40 -7.30
CA VAL A 40 -8.18 -9.13 -5.99
C VAL A 40 -7.76 -10.42 -5.29
N GLU A 41 -6.68 -10.34 -4.51
CA GLU A 41 -6.12 -11.49 -3.78
C GLU A 41 -5.83 -11.12 -2.32
N LEU A 42 -5.73 -12.13 -1.46
CA LEU A 42 -5.30 -11.95 -0.07
C LEU A 42 -3.79 -11.68 -0.02
N GLN A 43 -3.42 -10.52 0.50
CA GLN A 43 -2.04 -10.06 0.66
C GLN A 43 -1.74 -9.72 2.13
N ASN A 44 -0.48 -9.85 2.51
CA ASN A 44 -0.01 -9.52 3.86
C ASN A 44 0.72 -8.17 3.85
N LEU A 45 0.23 -7.20 4.62
CA LEU A 45 0.93 -5.95 4.86
C LEU A 45 2.11 -6.15 5.82
N PRO A 46 3.36 -5.93 5.38
CA PRO A 46 4.55 -6.22 6.20
C PRO A 46 4.87 -5.13 7.22
N ASN A 47 4.31 -3.93 7.07
CA ASN A 47 4.57 -2.74 7.89
C ASN A 47 3.69 -2.64 9.16
N LEU A 48 2.52 -3.29 9.18
CA LEU A 48 1.51 -3.09 10.23
C LEU A 48 1.88 -3.74 11.58
N LYS A 49 2.21 -5.04 11.55
CA LYS A 49 2.45 -5.89 12.74
C LYS A 49 3.78 -5.71 13.48
N PRO A 50 4.93 -5.42 12.83
CA PRO A 50 6.22 -5.34 13.53
C PRO A 50 6.20 -4.34 14.69
N SER A 51 7.08 -4.52 15.69
CA SER A 51 7.37 -3.48 16.69
C SER A 51 8.09 -2.29 16.04
N ASN A 52 8.20 -1.16 16.73
CA ASN A 52 8.92 0.01 16.19
C ASN A 52 10.39 -0.31 15.89
N THR A 53 11.05 -1.08 16.76
CA THR A 53 12.44 -1.51 16.57
C THR A 53 12.59 -2.49 15.41
N ALA A 54 11.68 -3.45 15.26
CA ALA A 54 11.71 -4.40 14.16
C ALA A 54 11.37 -3.76 12.81
N PHE A 55 10.50 -2.75 12.82
CA PHE A 55 10.16 -1.95 11.65
C PHE A 55 11.37 -1.13 11.19
N GLU A 56 12.02 -0.41 12.10
CA GLU A 56 13.23 0.34 11.80
C GLU A 56 14.33 -0.55 11.22
N LYS A 57 14.63 -1.68 11.87
CA LYS A 57 15.65 -2.60 11.36
C LYS A 57 15.36 -3.16 9.96
N LYS A 58 14.09 -3.27 9.58
CA LYS A 58 13.68 -3.89 8.31
C LYS A 58 13.53 -2.89 7.16
N PHE A 59 13.06 -1.68 7.46
CA PHE A 59 12.67 -0.70 6.45
C PHE A 59 13.56 0.55 6.42
N ARG A 60 14.30 0.85 7.51
CA ARG A 60 15.25 1.96 7.50
C ARG A 60 16.50 1.55 6.74
N PHE A 61 16.86 2.33 5.72
CA PHE A 61 18.06 2.10 4.94
C PHE A 61 19.19 3.02 5.40
N ASP A 62 20.14 2.47 6.16
CA ASP A 62 21.26 3.24 6.71
C ASP A 62 22.46 3.26 5.73
N VAL A 63 22.63 4.39 5.04
CA VAL A 63 23.74 4.61 4.07
C VAL A 63 25.11 4.69 4.76
N SER A 64 25.15 4.95 6.08
CA SER A 64 26.41 5.03 6.83
C SER A 64 27.10 3.67 7.04
N ASN A 65 26.38 2.56 6.88
CA ASN A 65 26.93 1.23 7.11
C ASN A 65 27.55 0.63 5.84
N GLU A 66 28.76 1.10 5.52
CA GLU A 66 29.49 0.71 4.31
C GLU A 66 29.69 -0.81 4.18
N ARG A 67 29.86 -1.52 5.30
CA ARG A 67 30.03 -2.98 5.31
C ARG A 67 28.77 -3.73 4.87
N GLN A 68 27.58 -3.21 5.20
CA GLN A 68 26.31 -3.78 4.73
C GLN A 68 26.05 -3.41 3.27
N LEU A 69 26.33 -2.17 2.88
CA LEU A 69 26.16 -1.70 1.50
C LEU A 69 27.00 -2.51 0.50
N ARG A 70 28.28 -2.75 0.81
CA ARG A 70 29.18 -3.56 -0.04
C ARG A 70 28.79 -5.04 -0.16
N ARG A 71 27.88 -5.54 0.69
CA ARG A 71 27.34 -6.91 0.56
C ARG A 71 26.17 -7.00 -0.41
N VAL A 72 25.47 -5.89 -0.63
CA VAL A 72 24.23 -5.84 -1.41
C VAL A 72 24.44 -5.16 -2.76
N PHE A 73 25.31 -4.15 -2.83
CA PHE A 73 25.56 -3.33 -4.01
C PHE A 73 27.01 -3.44 -4.50
N ASN A 74 27.20 -3.14 -5.78
CA ASN A 74 28.51 -2.99 -6.39
C ASN A 74 29.25 -1.76 -5.84
N GLU A 75 30.59 -1.80 -5.81
CA GLU A 75 31.39 -0.72 -5.20
C GLU A 75 31.18 0.65 -5.84
N ASP A 76 30.90 0.71 -7.15
CA ASP A 76 30.66 1.98 -7.86
C ASP A 76 29.37 2.66 -7.37
N ILE A 77 28.31 1.87 -7.16
CA ILE A 77 27.02 2.35 -6.65
C ILE A 77 27.17 2.82 -5.20
N VAL A 78 27.96 2.10 -4.39
CA VAL A 78 28.20 2.48 -2.99
C VAL A 78 28.92 3.83 -2.90
N LYS A 79 29.92 4.08 -3.76
CA LYS A 79 30.62 5.37 -3.81
C LYS A 79 29.68 6.51 -4.22
N GLU A 80 28.80 6.26 -5.20
CA GLU A 80 27.81 7.23 -5.65
C GLU A 80 26.79 7.55 -4.55
N LEU A 81 26.28 6.54 -3.85
CA LEU A 81 25.30 6.70 -2.76
C LEU A 81 25.88 7.50 -1.57
N ILE A 82 27.14 7.22 -1.21
CA ILE A 82 27.82 7.95 -0.12
C ILE A 82 28.18 9.37 -0.55
N GLY A 83 28.57 9.56 -1.82
CA GLY A 83 28.93 10.87 -2.36
C GLY A 83 27.74 11.79 -2.64
N SER A 84 26.53 11.23 -2.81
CA SER A 84 25.33 11.99 -3.17
C SER A 84 24.51 12.38 -1.94
N ALA A 85 24.64 13.65 -1.53
CA ALA A 85 23.79 14.24 -0.49
C ALA A 85 22.28 14.22 -0.87
N HIS A 86 21.97 14.27 -2.17
CA HIS A 86 20.60 14.16 -2.67
C HIS A 86 20.01 12.78 -2.37
N ALA A 87 20.76 11.70 -2.64
CA ALA A 87 20.29 10.34 -2.39
C ALA A 87 19.99 10.11 -0.90
N VAL A 88 20.84 10.61 0.00
CA VAL A 88 20.61 10.54 1.45
C VAL A 88 19.34 11.29 1.84
N SER A 89 19.11 12.48 1.29
CA SER A 89 17.90 13.26 1.60
C SER A 89 16.61 12.57 1.13
N GLU A 90 16.60 11.94 -0.05
CA GLU A 90 15.43 11.20 -0.53
C GLU A 90 15.13 9.96 0.33
N LEU A 91 16.16 9.25 0.78
CA LEU A 91 16.00 8.10 1.68
C LEU A 91 15.43 8.50 3.06
N GLU A 92 15.83 9.67 3.58
CA GLU A 92 15.24 10.22 4.80
C GLU A 92 13.75 10.59 4.60
N LYS A 93 13.40 11.20 3.46
CA LYS A 93 12.00 11.51 3.12
C LYS A 93 11.15 10.24 3.00
N GLU A 94 11.68 9.21 2.34
CA GLU A 94 11.03 7.90 2.23
C GLU A 94 10.77 7.30 3.62
N TRP A 95 11.76 7.33 4.51
CA TRP A 95 11.63 6.82 5.86
C TRP A 95 10.53 7.54 6.66
N ASP A 96 10.45 8.86 6.56
CA ASP A 96 9.39 9.63 7.23
C ASP A 96 8.01 9.43 6.61
N LEU A 97 7.93 9.18 5.30
CA LEU A 97 6.70 8.76 4.64
C LEU A 97 6.22 7.40 5.17
N LEU A 98 7.11 6.40 5.24
CA LEU A 98 6.78 5.07 5.76
C LEU A 98 6.30 5.08 7.21
N LYS A 99 6.86 5.95 8.06
CA LYS A 99 6.37 6.16 9.43
C LYS A 99 4.95 6.71 9.45
N ARG A 100 4.69 7.78 8.69
CA ARG A 100 3.37 8.43 8.62
C ARG A 100 2.31 7.48 8.09
N GLU A 101 2.62 6.76 7.01
CA GLU A 101 1.71 5.76 6.44
C GLU A 101 1.40 4.65 7.44
N ARG A 102 2.39 4.21 8.22
CA ARG A 102 2.19 3.19 9.25
C ARG A 102 1.24 3.65 10.35
N ASP A 103 1.33 4.91 10.78
CA ASP A 103 0.43 5.47 11.79
C ASP A 103 -1.00 5.59 11.24
N ILE A 104 -1.16 6.00 9.99
CA ILE A 104 -2.45 6.03 9.27
C ILE A 104 -3.03 4.61 9.15
N LEU A 105 -2.22 3.63 8.74
CA LEU A 105 -2.69 2.26 8.61
C LEU A 105 -3.12 1.66 9.95
N ARG A 106 -2.48 2.02 11.06
CA ARG A 106 -2.90 1.59 12.40
C ARG A 106 -4.18 2.26 12.88
N SER A 107 -4.47 3.49 12.44
CA SER A 107 -5.75 4.13 12.73
C SER A 107 -6.90 3.51 11.91
N ILE A 108 -6.63 3.12 10.66
CA ILE A 108 -7.59 2.42 9.78
C ILE A 108 -7.84 0.97 10.25
N PHE A 109 -6.79 0.25 10.67
CA PHE A 109 -6.86 -1.14 11.11
C PHE A 109 -6.57 -1.29 12.62
N PRO A 110 -7.49 -0.88 13.51
CA PRO A 110 -7.24 -0.87 14.97
C PRO A 110 -7.04 -2.27 15.56
N LYS A 111 -7.53 -3.33 14.91
CA LYS A 111 -7.33 -4.72 15.33
C LYS A 111 -5.94 -5.27 15.00
N GLY A 112 -5.15 -4.56 14.18
CA GLY A 112 -3.82 -4.99 13.75
C GLY A 112 -3.81 -6.21 12.83
N ASP A 113 -4.94 -6.51 12.17
CA ASP A 113 -4.94 -7.55 11.14
C ASP A 113 -4.22 -7.05 9.89
N ASN A 114 -3.24 -7.81 9.45
CA ASN A 114 -2.39 -7.46 8.31
C ASN A 114 -2.74 -8.23 7.05
N LYS A 115 -3.74 -9.12 7.10
CA LYS A 115 -4.30 -9.79 5.93
C LYS A 115 -5.35 -8.88 5.32
N VAL A 116 -5.07 -8.39 4.13
CA VAL A 116 -5.96 -7.48 3.38
C VAL A 116 -6.20 -8.02 1.98
N VAL A 117 -7.32 -7.64 1.38
CA VAL A 117 -7.64 -7.99 -0.01
C VAL A 117 -7.20 -6.82 -0.88
N LEU A 118 -6.24 -7.06 -1.78
CA LEU A 118 -5.67 -6.03 -2.66
C LEU A 118 -5.47 -6.60 -4.07
N PRO A 119 -5.58 -5.76 -5.11
CA PRO A 119 -5.23 -6.17 -6.48
C PRO A 119 -3.73 -6.43 -6.59
N CYS A 120 -3.33 -7.15 -7.65
CA CYS A 120 -1.93 -7.34 -8.04
C CYS A 120 -1.01 -7.83 -6.91
N ASN A 121 -0.86 -9.15 -6.80
CA ASN A 121 -0.01 -9.74 -5.78
C ASN A 121 1.48 -9.47 -6.03
N LEU A 122 2.08 -8.62 -5.19
CA LEU A 122 3.49 -8.21 -5.32
C LEU A 122 4.51 -9.29 -4.92
N GLN A 123 4.09 -10.38 -4.28
CA GLN A 123 4.99 -11.44 -3.83
C GLN A 123 5.18 -12.56 -4.85
N ARG A 124 4.33 -12.61 -5.87
CA ARG A 124 4.35 -13.64 -6.91
C ARG A 124 5.44 -13.37 -7.94
#